data_AF-C2EIP4-F1
#
_entry.id   AF-C2EIP4-F1
#
_cell.length_a   1.000
_cell.length_b   1.000
_cell.length_c   1.000
_cell.angle_alpha   90.00
_cell.angle_beta   90.00
_cell.angle_gamma   90.00
#
_symmetry.space_group_name_H-M   'P 1'
#
loop_
_entity.id
_entity.type
_entity.pdbx_description
1 polymer ?
#
loop_
_entity_poly.entity_id
_entity_poly.type
_entity_poly.pdbx_seq_one_letter_code
_entity_poly.pdbx_strand_id
1 'polypeptide(L)'
;MESLDRDLFEKLSNQSIQKYLDLKGIGYTRNGNYLKLMDHDSLVIDTRITDQKKCETFFWNSKGVGGNLYQFMREYLGMESTDILKELKELSPELSKAVANRYEDKKYVPEKWKNKGNHEQVKDYLINKRKLSTRLVNGLIDRDLLRELKYGDALFVWKEKGQEVGSDIQGTRIDHEKYGDRGTKKMVVPGSKKNYGFNFSVRTKADKQKFFIFESPIDALSFYQTYMPKNYQKKDEGYRFISLNGAGTKLETIGEFFKTVGVPDELHLNFDTDKAGVKAFMKFVIDADIGFESKFATDEKQVKVYADIPKSVDVKDWNEALQKGETEFTTLDMPQYIEYVKGKLGDNVALDIATEAAHEKKKFDFVKYPKEKNNVQSPNVINKRKSKER
;
A
#
# COMPACT_ATOMS: atom_id res chain seq x y z
N MET A 1 -12.84 -40.03 -1.14
CA MET A 1 -11.79 -39.00 -1.34
C MET A 1 -10.98 -38.96 -0.07
N GLU A 2 -9.81 -39.58 -0.06
CA GLU A 2 -8.85 -39.41 1.04
C GLU A 2 -8.56 -37.92 1.21
N SER A 3 -8.65 -37.42 2.44
CA SER A 3 -8.18 -36.07 2.74
C SER A 3 -6.70 -36.02 2.43
N LEU A 4 -6.34 -35.31 1.36
CA LEU A 4 -4.95 -35.04 1.05
C LEU A 4 -4.31 -34.41 2.29
N ASP A 5 -3.24 -35.03 2.77
CA ASP A 5 -2.45 -34.48 3.86
C ASP A 5 -2.06 -33.03 3.51
N ARG A 6 -2.36 -32.11 4.43
CA ARG A 6 -2.19 -30.67 4.22
C ARG A 6 -0.74 -30.34 3.89
N ASP A 7 0.20 -31.03 4.52
CA ASP A 7 1.64 -30.85 4.31
C ASP A 7 2.06 -31.30 2.91
N LEU A 8 1.48 -32.41 2.42
CA LEU A 8 1.71 -32.89 1.07
C LEU A 8 1.13 -31.92 0.02
N PHE A 9 -0.07 -31.40 0.24
CA PHE A 9 -0.68 -30.40 -0.65
C PHE A 9 0.20 -29.15 -0.76
N GLU A 10 0.65 -28.63 0.38
CA GLU A 10 1.51 -27.44 0.42
C GLU A 10 2.85 -27.70 -0.27
N LYS A 11 3.49 -28.85 0.00
CA LYS A 11 4.74 -29.24 -0.63
C LYS A 11 4.64 -29.30 -2.16
N LEU A 12 3.58 -29.91 -2.68
CA LEU A 12 3.34 -30.01 -4.13
C LEU A 12 3.05 -28.65 -4.75
N SER A 13 2.21 -27.85 -4.10
CA SER A 13 1.78 -26.54 -4.61
C SER A 13 2.92 -25.52 -4.66
N ASN A 14 3.91 -25.65 -3.78
CA ASN A 14 5.04 -24.72 -3.62
C ASN A 14 6.29 -25.07 -4.44
N GLN A 15 6.19 -26.02 -5.37
CA GLN A 15 7.30 -26.35 -6.28
C GLN A 15 7.60 -25.22 -7.29
N SER A 16 8.74 -25.30 -7.97
CA SER A 16 9.23 -24.24 -8.87
C SER A 16 8.31 -24.04 -10.08
N ILE A 17 7.84 -22.81 -10.26
CA ILE A 17 7.05 -22.41 -11.43
C ILE A 17 7.96 -22.40 -12.65
N GLN A 18 9.17 -21.85 -12.54
CA GLN A 18 10.14 -21.85 -13.63
C GLN A 18 10.41 -23.27 -14.15
N LYS A 19 10.70 -24.22 -13.26
CA LYS A 19 10.97 -25.61 -13.69
C LYS A 19 9.76 -26.24 -14.37
N TYR A 20 8.55 -25.91 -13.92
CA TYR A 20 7.33 -26.35 -14.57
C TYR A 20 7.20 -25.78 -15.99
N LEU A 21 7.48 -24.48 -16.19
CA LEU A 21 7.51 -23.87 -17.52
C LEU A 21 8.51 -24.58 -18.44
N ASP A 22 9.71 -24.85 -17.93
CA ASP A 22 10.76 -25.55 -18.68
C ASP A 22 10.32 -26.96 -19.09
N LEU A 23 9.66 -27.70 -18.18
CA LEU A 23 9.14 -29.05 -18.46
C LEU A 23 7.98 -29.05 -19.47
N LYS A 24 7.15 -28.00 -19.47
CA LYS A 24 6.00 -27.85 -20.37
C LYS A 24 6.32 -27.13 -21.67
N GLY A 25 7.55 -26.62 -21.84
CA GLY A 25 7.94 -25.84 -23.01
C GLY A 25 7.21 -24.49 -23.12
N ILE A 26 6.75 -23.93 -21.99
CA ILE A 26 6.07 -22.62 -21.98
C ILE A 26 7.14 -21.52 -22.04
N GLY A 27 7.13 -20.73 -23.11
CA GLY A 27 8.13 -19.71 -23.38
C GLY A 27 8.06 -18.49 -22.45
N TYR A 28 9.22 -18.01 -22.02
CA TYR A 28 9.35 -16.79 -21.20
C TYR A 28 10.62 -16.00 -21.50
N THR A 29 10.59 -14.71 -21.18
CA THR A 29 11.79 -13.85 -21.09
C THR A 29 12.20 -13.66 -19.64
N ARG A 30 13.51 -13.52 -19.38
CA ARG A 30 14.05 -13.28 -18.04
C ARG A 30 14.56 -11.86 -17.89
N ASN A 31 14.14 -11.18 -16.82
CA ASN A 31 14.68 -9.91 -16.37
C ASN A 31 15.10 -10.01 -14.90
N GLY A 32 16.39 -10.32 -14.69
CA GLY A 32 16.95 -10.59 -13.36
C GLY A 32 16.24 -11.75 -12.66
N ASN A 33 15.49 -11.41 -11.61
CA ASN A 33 14.75 -12.35 -10.77
C ASN A 33 13.32 -12.64 -11.26
N TYR A 34 12.88 -11.95 -12.30
CA TYR A 34 11.52 -12.05 -12.82
C TYR A 34 11.49 -12.75 -14.18
N LEU A 35 10.48 -13.57 -14.41
CA LEU A 35 10.16 -14.16 -15.71
C LEU A 35 8.86 -13.54 -16.22
N LYS A 36 8.81 -13.21 -17.50
CA LYS A 36 7.61 -12.69 -18.16
C LYS A 36 7.24 -13.65 -19.28
N LEU A 37 6.01 -14.17 -19.25
CA LEU A 37 5.55 -15.12 -20.26
C LEU A 37 5.39 -14.42 -21.61
N MET A 38 5.66 -15.14 -22.70
CA MET A 38 5.61 -14.58 -24.05
C MET A 38 4.18 -14.24 -24.49
N ASP A 39 3.19 -15.00 -24.02
CA ASP A 39 1.80 -14.89 -24.49
C ASP A 39 0.99 -13.85 -23.69
N HIS A 40 1.51 -13.37 -22.55
CA HIS A 40 0.80 -12.47 -21.66
C HIS A 40 1.71 -11.40 -21.03
N ASP A 41 1.54 -10.17 -21.50
CA ASP A 41 2.38 -9.05 -21.06
C ASP A 41 2.20 -8.61 -19.61
N SER A 42 1.10 -9.00 -18.98
CA SER A 42 0.76 -8.61 -17.61
C SER A 42 1.08 -9.69 -16.58
N LEU A 43 1.49 -10.90 -16.98
CA LEU A 43 1.84 -12.00 -16.08
C LEU A 43 3.35 -12.05 -15.86
N VAL A 44 3.75 -11.93 -14.59
CA VAL A 44 5.14 -11.97 -14.17
C VAL A 44 5.32 -13.01 -13.08
N ILE A 45 6.37 -13.82 -13.19
CA ILE A 45 6.79 -14.79 -12.17
C ILE A 45 7.99 -14.22 -11.44
N ASP A 46 7.93 -14.19 -10.12
CA ASP A 46 9.03 -13.83 -9.26
C ASP A 46 9.68 -15.11 -8.71
N THR A 47 10.90 -15.37 -9.18
CA THR A 47 11.66 -16.60 -8.85
C THR A 47 12.33 -16.56 -7.48
N ARG A 48 12.34 -15.41 -6.78
CA ARG A 48 13.04 -15.27 -5.51
C ARG A 48 12.38 -16.10 -4.43
N ILE A 49 13.19 -16.85 -3.71
CA ILE A 49 12.82 -17.52 -2.47
C ILE A 49 13.53 -16.80 -1.33
N THR A 50 12.77 -16.32 -0.35
CA THR A 50 13.26 -15.59 0.82
C THR A 50 12.78 -16.27 2.11
N ASP A 51 13.18 -15.76 3.27
CA ASP A 51 12.70 -16.29 4.54
C ASP A 51 11.19 -16.13 4.74
N GLN A 52 10.55 -15.17 4.06
CA GLN A 52 9.11 -14.93 4.14
C GLN A 52 8.35 -15.44 2.91
N LYS A 53 9.03 -15.66 1.78
CA LYS A 53 8.47 -16.21 0.56
C LYS A 53 9.14 -17.54 0.25
N LYS A 54 8.50 -18.65 0.63
CA LYS A 54 9.11 -19.99 0.60
C LYS A 54 9.08 -20.67 -0.78
N CYS A 55 8.41 -20.10 -1.76
CA CYS A 55 8.27 -20.64 -3.12
C CYS A 55 8.27 -19.52 -4.16
N GLU A 56 8.46 -19.89 -5.41
CA GLU A 56 8.25 -18.98 -6.54
C GLU A 56 6.76 -18.61 -6.62
N THR A 57 6.47 -17.38 -7.04
CA THR A 57 5.08 -16.92 -7.16
C THR A 57 4.87 -16.17 -8.46
N PHE A 58 3.69 -16.31 -9.05
CA PHE A 58 3.27 -15.47 -10.17
C PHE A 58 2.32 -14.36 -9.73
N PHE A 59 2.25 -13.31 -10.53
CA PHE A 59 1.26 -12.25 -10.41
C PHE A 59 0.78 -11.85 -11.80
N TRP A 60 -0.53 -11.92 -12.03
CA TRP A 60 -1.19 -11.56 -13.27
C TRP A 60 -1.91 -10.22 -13.11
N ASN A 61 -1.20 -9.13 -13.43
CA ASN A 61 -1.61 -7.77 -13.11
C ASN A 61 -2.99 -7.39 -13.69
N SER A 62 -3.31 -7.82 -14.90
CA SER A 62 -4.59 -7.49 -15.55
C SER A 62 -5.78 -8.23 -14.94
N LYS A 63 -5.55 -9.33 -14.21
CA LYS A 63 -6.60 -10.12 -13.53
C LYS A 63 -6.59 -9.93 -12.01
N GLY A 64 -5.55 -9.30 -11.45
CA GLY A 64 -5.38 -9.16 -10.00
C GLY A 64 -5.11 -10.47 -9.26
N VAL A 65 -4.82 -11.57 -9.96
CA VAL A 65 -4.59 -12.91 -9.37
C VAL A 65 -3.11 -13.23 -9.25
N GLY A 66 -2.76 -14.11 -8.33
CA GLY A 66 -1.39 -14.58 -8.13
C GLY A 66 -1.31 -15.69 -7.09
N GLY A 67 -0.17 -16.35 -6.99
CA GLY A 67 0.02 -17.48 -6.08
C GLY A 67 1.23 -18.33 -6.43
N ASN A 68 1.26 -19.54 -5.88
CA ASN A 68 2.27 -20.56 -6.14
C ASN A 68 1.97 -21.35 -7.44
N LEU A 69 2.66 -22.46 -7.67
CA LEU A 69 2.50 -23.27 -8.87
C LEU A 69 1.09 -23.85 -9.03
N TYR A 70 0.43 -24.25 -7.94
CA TYR A 70 -0.96 -24.72 -8.00
C TYR A 70 -1.88 -23.62 -8.54
N GLN A 71 -1.79 -22.41 -7.98
CA GLN A 71 -2.61 -21.30 -8.47
C GLN A 71 -2.22 -20.92 -9.90
N PHE A 72 -0.95 -21.03 -10.28
CA PHE A 72 -0.52 -20.79 -11.64
C PHE A 72 -1.21 -21.75 -12.62
N MET A 73 -1.18 -23.06 -12.35
CA MET A 73 -1.83 -24.06 -13.20
C MET A 73 -3.34 -23.82 -13.29
N ARG A 74 -3.99 -23.43 -12.19
CA ARG A 74 -5.41 -23.09 -12.19
C ARG A 74 -5.73 -21.86 -13.03
N GLU A 75 -5.06 -20.74 -12.76
CA GLU A 75 -5.41 -19.44 -13.35
C GLU A 75 -4.90 -19.28 -14.79
N TYR A 76 -3.72 -19.83 -15.08
CA TYR A 76 -3.07 -19.71 -16.40
C TYR A 76 -3.50 -20.81 -17.37
N LEU A 77 -3.56 -22.06 -16.91
CA LEU A 77 -3.90 -23.21 -17.77
C LEU A 77 -5.39 -23.58 -17.71
N GLY A 78 -6.16 -22.99 -16.79
CA GLY A 78 -7.58 -23.32 -16.62
C GLY A 78 -7.82 -24.73 -16.11
N MET A 79 -6.83 -25.32 -15.41
CA MET A 79 -6.92 -26.71 -14.96
C MET A 79 -7.80 -26.86 -13.71
N GLU A 80 -8.49 -27.99 -13.63
CA GLU A 80 -9.29 -28.36 -12.46
C GLU A 80 -8.43 -28.91 -11.32
N SER A 81 -8.89 -28.73 -10.08
CA SER A 81 -8.12 -29.03 -8.86
C SER A 81 -7.59 -30.47 -8.80
N THR A 82 -8.39 -31.44 -9.26
CA THR A 82 -8.02 -32.86 -9.28
C THR A 82 -6.89 -33.15 -10.27
N ASP A 83 -6.93 -32.52 -11.44
CA ASP A 83 -5.94 -32.72 -12.50
C ASP A 83 -4.62 -32.05 -12.15
N ILE A 84 -4.67 -30.84 -11.56
CA ILE A 84 -3.49 -30.15 -11.04
C ILE A 84 -2.77 -31.04 -10.03
N LEU A 85 -3.49 -31.63 -9.07
CA LEU A 85 -2.86 -32.44 -8.03
C LEU A 85 -2.29 -33.75 -8.56
N LYS A 86 -2.95 -34.39 -9.51
CA LYS A 86 -2.42 -35.57 -10.18
C LYS A 86 -1.11 -35.24 -10.90
N GLU A 87 -1.12 -34.16 -11.68
CA GLU A 87 0.03 -33.74 -12.45
C GLU A 87 1.20 -33.28 -11.56
N LEU A 88 0.93 -32.51 -10.50
CA LEU A 88 1.96 -32.14 -9.53
C LEU A 88 2.59 -33.37 -8.87
N LYS A 89 1.82 -34.41 -8.56
CA LYS A 89 2.37 -35.66 -8.01
C LYS A 89 3.28 -36.37 -9.02
N GLU A 90 2.85 -36.46 -10.27
CA GLU A 90 3.60 -37.09 -11.37
C GLU A 90 4.90 -36.34 -11.66
N LEU A 91 4.87 -35.01 -11.70
CA LEU A 91 6.03 -34.17 -12.01
C LEU A 91 6.91 -33.86 -10.79
N SER A 92 6.43 -34.14 -9.57
CA SER A 92 7.14 -33.81 -8.32
C SER A 92 8.60 -34.25 -8.29
N PRO A 93 8.98 -35.47 -8.75
CA PRO A 93 10.39 -35.88 -8.80
C PRO A 93 11.26 -34.93 -9.65
N GLU A 94 10.77 -34.48 -10.80
CA GLU A 94 11.52 -33.56 -11.68
C GLU A 94 11.47 -32.11 -11.19
N LEU A 95 10.32 -31.66 -10.69
CA LEU A 95 10.15 -30.32 -10.12
C LEU A 95 11.03 -30.12 -8.87
N SER A 96 11.26 -31.18 -8.08
CA SER A 96 12.12 -31.14 -6.89
C SER A 96 13.60 -30.89 -7.21
N LYS A 97 14.03 -31.12 -8.46
CA LYS A 97 15.41 -30.86 -8.93
C LYS A 97 15.65 -29.37 -9.26
N ALA A 98 14.64 -28.52 -9.13
CA ALA A 98 14.78 -27.09 -9.38
C ALA A 98 15.82 -26.46 -8.42
N VAL A 99 16.70 -25.63 -8.97
CA VAL A 99 17.64 -24.85 -8.18
C VAL A 99 16.91 -23.64 -7.59
N ALA A 100 16.71 -23.65 -6.27
CA ALA A 100 16.06 -22.55 -5.56
C ALA A 100 16.90 -21.26 -5.68
N ASN A 101 16.31 -20.21 -6.28
CA ASN A 101 16.90 -18.87 -6.30
C ASN A 101 16.74 -18.20 -4.93
N ARG A 102 17.57 -18.62 -3.96
CA ARG A 102 17.60 -18.03 -2.62
C ARG A 102 18.10 -16.59 -2.71
N TYR A 103 17.26 -15.67 -2.29
CA TYR A 103 17.53 -14.25 -2.32
C TYR A 103 17.48 -13.69 -0.90
N GLU A 104 18.57 -13.08 -0.46
CA GLU A 104 18.57 -12.34 0.81
C GLU A 104 17.87 -11.00 0.62
N ASP A 105 16.84 -10.76 1.43
CA ASP A 105 16.19 -9.45 1.48
C ASP A 105 17.21 -8.42 1.95
N LYS A 106 17.73 -7.62 0.99
CA LYS A 106 18.62 -6.50 1.29
C LYS A 106 17.93 -5.60 2.31
N LYS A 107 18.57 -5.35 3.45
CA LYS A 107 18.05 -4.39 4.44
C LYS A 107 18.10 -2.96 3.88
N TYR A 108 17.15 -2.14 4.30
CA TYR A 108 17.21 -0.70 4.07
C TYR A 108 18.49 -0.10 4.68
N VAL A 109 19.19 0.75 3.94
CA VAL A 109 20.42 1.42 4.38
C VAL A 109 20.24 2.93 4.18
N PRO A 110 19.84 3.69 5.22
CA PRO A 110 19.59 5.14 5.13
C PRO A 110 20.74 5.94 4.49
N GLU A 111 21.98 5.52 4.73
CA GLU A 111 23.19 6.21 4.26
C GLU A 111 23.29 6.25 2.73
N LYS A 112 22.65 5.29 2.03
CA LYS A 112 22.58 5.27 0.57
C LYS A 112 21.60 6.29 -0.01
N TRP A 113 20.71 6.83 0.83
CA TRP A 113 19.59 7.69 0.44
C TRP A 113 19.67 9.08 1.07
N LYS A 114 20.88 9.54 1.37
CA LYS A 114 21.13 10.92 1.82
C LYS A 114 20.74 11.93 0.75
N ASN A 115 20.44 13.15 1.19
CA ASN A 115 20.20 14.27 0.28
C ASN A 115 21.42 14.49 -0.63
N LYS A 116 21.18 14.69 -1.93
CA LYS A 116 22.21 14.87 -2.97
C LYS A 116 22.04 16.15 -3.77
N GLY A 117 21.05 16.97 -3.46
CA GLY A 117 20.77 18.24 -4.14
C GLY A 117 20.46 19.38 -3.17
N ASN A 118 20.17 20.55 -3.73
CA ASN A 118 19.78 21.76 -2.98
C ASN A 118 18.25 21.84 -2.76
N HIS A 119 17.51 20.81 -3.20
CA HIS A 119 16.05 20.71 -3.19
C HIS A 119 15.33 21.60 -4.20
N GLU A 120 16.01 22.25 -5.16
CA GLU A 120 15.36 23.13 -6.13
C GLU A 120 14.36 22.38 -7.01
N GLN A 121 14.74 21.23 -7.55
CA GLN A 121 13.87 20.45 -8.44
C GLN A 121 12.67 19.87 -7.68
N VAL A 122 12.90 19.36 -6.47
CA VAL A 122 11.84 18.84 -5.60
C VAL A 122 10.90 19.96 -5.17
N LYS A 123 11.42 21.14 -4.82
CA LYS A 123 10.60 22.30 -4.45
C LYS A 123 9.77 22.79 -5.63
N ASP A 124 10.37 22.96 -6.82
CA ASP A 124 9.64 23.35 -8.02
C ASP A 124 8.50 22.37 -8.32
N TYR A 125 8.79 21.07 -8.30
CA TYR A 125 7.78 20.05 -8.55
C TYR A 125 6.65 20.08 -7.50
N LEU A 126 6.99 20.03 -6.21
CA LEU A 126 5.97 19.93 -5.15
C LEU A 126 5.19 21.23 -4.96
N ILE A 127 5.83 22.38 -5.13
CA ILE A 127 5.19 23.69 -4.93
C ILE A 127 4.49 24.15 -6.20
N ASN A 128 5.20 24.24 -7.31
CA ASN A 128 4.67 24.87 -8.51
C ASN A 128 3.76 23.92 -9.30
N LYS A 129 4.10 22.63 -9.39
CA LYS A 129 3.28 21.63 -10.09
C LYS A 129 2.22 21.04 -9.17
N ARG A 130 2.60 20.54 -7.98
CA ARG A 130 1.68 19.85 -7.05
C ARG A 130 0.94 20.77 -6.09
N LYS A 131 1.20 22.08 -6.12
CA LYS A 131 0.50 23.12 -5.34
C LYS A 131 0.60 22.96 -3.82
N LEU A 132 1.57 22.19 -3.34
CA LEU A 132 1.90 22.15 -1.92
C LEU A 132 2.54 23.50 -1.52
N SER A 133 2.23 23.98 -0.34
CA SER A 133 2.73 25.26 0.16
C SER A 133 4.21 25.17 0.46
N THR A 134 4.93 26.25 0.17
CA THR A 134 6.36 26.41 0.48
C THR A 134 6.66 26.09 1.95
N ARG A 135 5.79 26.51 2.87
CA ARG A 135 5.93 26.24 4.31
C ARG A 135 5.88 24.75 4.62
N LEU A 136 4.94 24.01 4.03
CA LEU A 136 4.82 22.58 4.24
C LEU A 136 6.04 21.84 3.68
N VAL A 137 6.42 22.13 2.44
CA VAL A 137 7.56 21.49 1.77
C VAL A 137 8.87 21.74 2.52
N ASN A 138 9.16 22.99 2.90
CA ASN A 138 10.33 23.30 3.72
C ASN A 138 10.26 22.61 5.10
N GLY A 139 9.08 22.55 5.71
CA GLY A 139 8.89 21.88 7.00
C GLY A 139 9.17 20.37 6.95
N LEU A 140 8.97 19.71 5.80
CA LEU A 140 9.34 18.30 5.60
C LEU A 140 10.85 18.14 5.42
N ILE A 141 11.49 19.03 4.65
CA ILE A 141 12.95 19.03 4.45
C ILE A 141 13.67 19.23 5.79
N ASP A 142 13.26 20.22 6.58
CA ASP A 142 13.85 20.53 7.89
C ASP A 142 13.74 19.38 8.89
N ARG A 143 12.75 18.50 8.70
CA ARG A 143 12.49 17.32 9.55
C ARG A 143 13.06 16.03 8.98
N ASP A 144 13.79 16.12 7.86
CA ASP A 144 14.34 14.96 7.17
C ASP A 144 13.26 13.93 6.76
N LEU A 145 12.07 14.45 6.41
CA LEU A 145 10.95 13.68 5.85
C LEU A 145 10.92 13.75 4.32
N LEU A 146 11.65 14.69 3.73
CA LEU A 146 11.75 14.90 2.29
C LEU A 146 13.19 15.23 1.90
N ARG A 147 13.74 14.49 0.93
CA ARG A 147 15.07 14.72 0.37
C ARG A 147 15.03 14.82 -1.16
N GLU A 148 16.06 15.42 -1.74
CA GLU A 148 16.30 15.38 -3.18
C GLU A 148 17.44 14.40 -3.50
N LEU A 149 17.20 13.47 -4.42
CA LEU A 149 18.21 12.51 -4.88
C LEU A 149 19.02 13.08 -6.05
N LYS A 150 20.10 12.38 -6.44
CA LYS A 150 21.10 12.83 -7.44
C LYS A 150 20.52 13.27 -8.79
N TYR A 151 19.32 12.81 -9.15
CA TYR A 151 18.65 13.15 -10.41
C TYR A 151 17.41 14.03 -10.23
N GLY A 152 17.21 14.62 -9.05
CA GLY A 152 16.07 15.49 -8.75
C GLY A 152 14.82 14.74 -8.28
N ASP A 153 14.85 13.40 -8.19
CA ASP A 153 13.74 12.61 -7.62
C ASP A 153 13.51 13.00 -6.15
N ALA A 154 12.26 13.12 -5.74
CA ALA A 154 11.86 13.33 -4.35
C ALA A 154 11.89 11.99 -3.60
N LEU A 155 12.55 11.98 -2.45
CA LEU A 155 12.55 10.85 -1.52
C LEU A 155 11.71 11.22 -0.29
N PHE A 156 10.59 10.53 -0.09
CA PHE A 156 9.74 10.65 1.10
C PHE A 156 10.16 9.60 2.13
N VAL A 157 10.67 10.06 3.27
CA VAL A 157 11.30 9.21 4.28
C VAL A 157 10.27 8.61 5.22
N TRP A 158 10.33 7.30 5.44
CA TRP A 158 9.49 6.59 6.39
C TRP A 158 10.17 6.55 7.74
N LYS A 159 9.48 7.02 8.77
CA LYS A 159 10.04 7.09 10.13
C LYS A 159 9.17 6.28 11.09
N GLU A 160 9.77 5.32 11.78
CA GLU A 160 9.17 4.55 12.87
C GLU A 160 9.88 4.91 14.17
N LYS A 161 9.15 5.41 15.19
CA LYS A 161 9.75 5.83 16.47
C LYS A 161 10.95 6.79 16.29
N GLY A 162 10.96 7.56 15.19
CA GLY A 162 12.03 8.49 14.81
C GLY A 162 13.18 7.92 14.00
N GLN A 163 13.23 6.60 13.83
CA GLN A 163 14.23 5.93 13.02
C GLN A 163 13.75 5.77 11.59
N GLU A 164 14.67 5.94 10.65
CA GLU A 164 14.38 5.76 9.24
C GLU A 164 14.36 4.28 8.86
N VAL A 165 13.21 3.82 8.38
CA VAL A 165 12.96 2.39 8.12
C VAL A 165 12.63 2.10 6.65
N GLY A 166 12.55 3.12 5.81
CA GLY A 166 12.17 2.97 4.42
C GLY A 166 11.96 4.31 3.73
N SER A 167 11.63 4.28 2.45
CA SER A 167 11.26 5.49 1.70
C SER A 167 10.46 5.20 0.44
N ASP A 168 9.69 6.21 0.01
CA ASP A 168 9.12 6.28 -1.33
C ASP A 168 9.96 7.21 -2.21
N ILE A 169 10.17 6.82 -3.48
CA ILE A 169 10.71 7.67 -4.52
C ILE A 169 9.57 8.14 -5.41
N GLN A 170 9.53 9.46 -5.62
CA GLN A 170 8.64 10.14 -6.55
C GLN A 170 9.48 10.91 -7.58
N GLY A 171 9.30 10.57 -8.85
CA GLY A 171 9.90 11.30 -9.96
C GLY A 171 9.31 12.71 -10.06
N THR A 172 10.17 13.68 -10.34
CA THR A 172 9.82 15.11 -10.44
C THR A 172 9.77 15.62 -11.87
N ARG A 173 10.21 14.81 -12.84
CA ARG A 173 10.09 15.07 -14.28
C ARG A 173 8.94 14.25 -14.84
N ILE A 174 8.06 14.92 -15.58
CA ILE A 174 6.91 14.29 -16.22
C ILE A 174 7.34 13.74 -17.58
N ASP A 175 7.13 12.46 -17.79
CA ASP A 175 7.46 11.69 -18.99
C ASP A 175 6.40 10.59 -19.15
N HIS A 176 5.37 10.88 -19.97
CA HIS A 176 4.26 9.97 -20.23
C HIS A 176 4.64 8.85 -21.19
N GLU A 177 5.64 9.04 -22.05
CA GLU A 177 6.15 7.97 -22.92
C GLU A 177 6.77 6.86 -22.08
N LYS A 178 7.52 7.22 -21.04
CA LYS A 178 8.22 6.28 -20.18
C LYS A 178 7.36 5.71 -19.05
N TYR A 179 6.45 6.51 -18.48
CA TYR A 179 5.70 6.15 -17.26
C TYR A 179 4.19 6.02 -17.48
N GLY A 180 3.71 6.10 -18.73
CA GLY A 180 2.31 6.00 -19.10
C GLY A 180 1.46 7.09 -18.45
N ASP A 181 0.21 6.76 -18.12
CA ASP A 181 -0.76 7.70 -17.52
C ASP A 181 -0.25 8.38 -16.24
N ARG A 182 0.61 7.71 -15.47
CA ARG A 182 1.17 8.26 -14.24
C ARG A 182 2.15 9.41 -14.49
N GLY A 183 2.75 9.47 -15.67
CA GLY A 183 3.72 10.48 -16.09
C GLY A 183 5.01 10.56 -15.26
N THR A 184 5.13 9.85 -14.15
CA THR A 184 6.28 9.95 -13.24
C THR A 184 6.62 8.60 -12.64
N LYS A 185 7.90 8.43 -12.30
CA LYS A 185 8.39 7.29 -11.53
C LYS A 185 7.78 7.28 -10.14
N LYS A 186 7.25 6.14 -9.69
CA LYS A 186 6.84 5.89 -8.30
C LYS A 186 7.35 4.53 -7.86
N MET A 187 8.08 4.46 -6.75
CA MET A 187 8.55 3.18 -6.21
C MET A 187 8.85 3.24 -4.73
N VAL A 188 8.72 2.11 -4.04
CA VAL A 188 9.31 1.92 -2.71
C VAL A 188 10.79 1.60 -2.87
N VAL A 189 11.64 2.19 -2.03
CA VAL A 189 13.07 1.89 -2.02
C VAL A 189 13.29 0.42 -1.62
N PRO A 190 14.10 -0.36 -2.37
CA PRO A 190 14.42 -1.74 -2.02
C PRO A 190 14.97 -1.86 -0.60
N GLY A 191 14.46 -2.84 0.14
CA GLY A 191 14.84 -3.12 1.52
C GLY A 191 14.10 -2.32 2.58
N SER A 192 13.26 -1.37 2.19
CA SER A 192 12.34 -0.68 3.11
C SER A 192 11.51 -1.68 3.91
N LYS A 193 11.19 -1.35 5.17
CA LYS A 193 10.39 -2.17 6.08
C LYS A 193 9.09 -2.62 5.40
N LYS A 194 8.82 -3.93 5.42
CA LYS A 194 7.58 -4.49 4.84
C LYS A 194 6.37 -3.96 5.60
N ASN A 195 5.23 -3.83 4.91
CA ASN A 195 3.96 -3.35 5.48
C ASN A 195 4.12 -2.02 6.24
N TYR A 196 4.90 -1.10 5.67
CA TYR A 196 5.11 0.23 6.22
C TYR A 196 5.01 1.27 5.10
N GLY A 197 5.06 2.55 5.48
CA GLY A 197 4.88 3.63 4.54
C GLY A 197 5.25 5.01 5.08
N PHE A 198 5.20 6.00 4.19
CA PHE A 198 5.42 7.38 4.57
C PHE A 198 4.37 7.80 5.59
N ASN A 199 4.81 8.46 6.67
CA ASN A 199 3.90 8.87 7.72
C ASN A 199 4.37 10.12 8.44
N PHE A 200 3.41 10.89 8.94
CA PHE A 200 3.63 12.01 9.83
C PHE A 200 2.47 12.18 10.79
N SER A 201 2.64 13.00 11.83
CA SER A 201 1.62 13.16 12.85
C SER A 201 1.50 14.59 13.38
N VAL A 202 0.38 14.89 14.00
CA VAL A 202 0.09 16.14 14.69
C VAL A 202 -0.61 15.81 16.00
N ARG A 203 -0.21 16.46 17.11
CA ARG A 203 -0.82 16.29 18.44
C ARG A 203 -0.90 14.82 18.92
N THR A 204 0.22 14.10 18.84
CA THR A 204 0.32 12.67 19.21
C THR A 204 0.05 12.35 20.70
N LYS A 205 -0.16 13.37 21.55
CA LYS A 205 -0.45 13.23 22.98
C LYS A 205 -1.92 13.48 23.33
N ALA A 206 -2.75 13.70 22.32
CA ALA A 206 -4.16 13.97 22.53
C ALA A 206 -4.91 12.68 22.92
N ASP A 207 -6.00 12.82 23.68
CA ASP A 207 -6.74 11.67 24.20
C ASP A 207 -7.39 10.85 23.09
N LYS A 208 -7.90 11.53 22.06
CA LYS A 208 -8.46 10.89 20.87
C LYS A 208 -7.46 10.90 19.73
N GLN A 209 -7.26 9.77 19.08
CA GLN A 209 -6.37 9.62 17.93
C GLN A 209 -7.17 9.24 16.68
N LYS A 210 -6.96 9.95 15.58
CA LYS A 210 -7.53 9.64 14.26
C LYS A 210 -6.43 9.34 13.26
N PHE A 211 -6.59 8.26 12.49
CA PHE A 211 -5.63 7.88 11.46
C PHE A 211 -6.27 8.11 10.08
N PHE A 212 -5.54 8.80 9.20
CA PHE A 212 -5.92 9.05 7.81
C PHE A 212 -4.98 8.28 6.88
N ILE A 213 -5.55 7.43 6.01
CA ILE A 213 -4.84 6.48 5.17
C ILE A 213 -4.95 6.88 3.70
N PHE A 214 -3.84 7.03 3.00
CA PHE A 214 -3.76 7.54 1.62
C PHE A 214 -2.98 6.61 0.69
N GLU A 215 -3.17 6.76 -0.62
CA GLU A 215 -2.41 6.02 -1.63
C GLU A 215 -1.01 6.55 -1.89
N SER A 216 -0.76 7.84 -1.63
CA SER A 216 0.53 8.46 -1.89
C SER A 216 0.92 9.50 -0.83
N PRO A 217 2.23 9.79 -0.66
CA PRO A 217 2.68 10.88 0.19
C PRO A 217 2.09 12.23 -0.22
N ILE A 218 1.91 12.48 -1.52
CA ILE A 218 1.41 13.75 -2.03
C ILE A 218 -0.07 13.93 -1.67
N ASP A 219 -0.88 12.88 -1.72
CA ASP A 219 -2.30 12.94 -1.31
C ASP A 219 -2.43 13.24 0.18
N ALA A 220 -1.66 12.54 1.02
CA ALA A 220 -1.63 12.77 2.46
C ALA A 220 -1.24 14.23 2.79
N LEU A 221 -0.26 14.78 2.09
CA LEU A 221 0.18 16.17 2.26
C LEU A 221 -0.83 17.18 1.73
N SER A 222 -1.51 16.86 0.62
CA SER A 222 -2.54 17.72 0.02
C SER A 222 -3.74 17.82 0.95
N PHE A 223 -4.24 16.68 1.45
CA PHE A 223 -5.30 16.63 2.45
C PHE A 223 -4.92 17.38 3.73
N TYR A 224 -3.72 17.11 4.26
CA TYR A 224 -3.23 17.79 5.45
C TYR A 224 -3.23 19.31 5.30
N GLN A 225 -2.69 19.81 4.18
CA GLN A 225 -2.61 21.23 3.91
C GLN A 225 -3.99 21.89 3.82
N THR A 226 -4.90 21.28 3.07
CA THR A 226 -6.17 21.89 2.70
C THR A 226 -7.15 21.91 3.87
N TYR A 227 -7.29 20.80 4.57
CA TYR A 227 -8.44 20.58 5.45
C TYR A 227 -8.11 20.62 6.94
N MET A 228 -6.90 20.24 7.35
CA MET A 228 -6.56 20.16 8.77
C MET A 228 -6.52 21.52 9.48
N PRO A 229 -5.98 22.60 8.88
CA PRO A 229 -6.00 23.91 9.53
C PRO A 229 -7.42 24.43 9.82
N LYS A 230 -8.41 24.06 8.99
CA LYS A 230 -9.79 24.55 9.08
C LYS A 230 -10.67 23.66 9.97
N ASN A 231 -10.70 22.36 9.70
CA ASN A 231 -11.72 21.45 10.24
C ASN A 231 -11.29 20.76 11.56
N TYR A 232 -10.03 20.87 11.96
CA TYR A 232 -9.42 20.04 13.00
C TYR A 232 -8.65 20.86 14.05
N GLN A 233 -9.36 21.82 14.66
CA GLN A 233 -8.81 22.73 15.68
C GLN A 233 -8.94 22.22 17.12
N LYS A 234 -9.64 21.09 17.32
CA LYS A 234 -9.87 20.48 18.62
C LYS A 234 -8.55 20.07 19.27
N LYS A 235 -8.29 20.55 20.49
CA LYS A 235 -7.01 20.34 21.17
C LYS A 235 -6.87 18.93 21.74
N ASP A 236 -7.99 18.23 21.95
CA ASP A 236 -8.13 16.85 22.46
C ASP A 236 -8.03 15.78 21.36
N GLU A 237 -7.84 16.17 20.11
CA GLU A 237 -7.67 15.25 18.98
C GLU A 237 -6.23 15.29 18.41
N GLY A 238 -5.72 14.10 18.14
CA GLY A 238 -4.44 13.83 17.49
C GLY A 238 -4.65 13.14 16.16
N TYR A 239 -3.74 13.39 15.23
CA TYR A 239 -3.89 12.99 13.84
C TYR A 239 -2.62 12.32 13.35
N ARG A 240 -2.77 11.19 12.67
CA ARG A 240 -1.70 10.51 11.96
C ARG A 240 -2.08 10.34 10.50
N PHE A 241 -1.16 10.68 9.62
CA PHE A 241 -1.33 10.57 8.17
C PHE A 241 -0.38 9.50 7.68
N ILE A 242 -0.90 8.50 6.97
CA ILE A 242 -0.17 7.32 6.53
C ILE A 242 -0.41 7.15 5.04
N SER A 243 0.66 7.03 4.26
CA SER A 243 0.58 6.60 2.87
C SER A 243 0.96 5.15 2.73
N LEU A 244 0.14 4.37 2.03
CA LEU A 244 0.41 2.96 1.73
C LEU A 244 1.36 2.80 0.52
N ASN A 245 1.48 3.81 -0.35
CA ASN A 245 2.11 3.68 -1.66
C ASN A 245 1.57 2.47 -2.46
N GLY A 246 0.25 2.46 -2.66
CA GLY A 246 -0.54 1.45 -3.38
C GLY A 246 -1.84 1.09 -2.66
N ALA A 247 -3.00 1.37 -3.28
CA ALA A 247 -4.34 1.28 -2.68
C ALA A 247 -4.63 -0.05 -1.96
N GLY A 248 -4.78 -1.15 -2.73
CA GLY A 248 -5.34 -2.41 -2.23
C GLY A 248 -4.31 -3.49 -1.89
N THR A 249 -3.06 -3.33 -2.31
CA THR A 249 -2.03 -4.37 -2.16
C THR A 249 -1.30 -4.32 -0.82
N LYS A 250 -1.53 -3.26 -0.03
CA LYS A 250 -0.77 -2.95 1.18
C LYS A 250 -1.62 -2.64 2.40
N LEU A 251 -2.86 -3.12 2.43
CA LEU A 251 -3.77 -2.93 3.57
C LEU A 251 -3.20 -3.48 4.89
N GLU A 252 -2.33 -4.50 4.85
CA GLU A 252 -1.57 -5.03 6.00
C GLU A 252 -0.72 -3.98 6.72
N THR A 253 -0.36 -2.91 6.02
CA THR A 253 0.34 -1.76 6.58
C THR A 253 -0.47 -1.08 7.68
N ILE A 254 -1.80 -1.04 7.57
CA ILE A 254 -2.67 -0.43 8.60
C ILE A 254 -2.52 -1.18 9.93
N GLY A 255 -2.53 -2.51 9.89
CA GLY A 255 -2.31 -3.34 11.07
C GLY A 255 -0.91 -3.19 11.68
N GLU A 256 0.13 -3.05 10.85
CA GLU A 256 1.49 -2.77 11.33
C GLU A 256 1.57 -1.38 12.00
N PHE A 257 0.85 -0.37 11.50
CA PHE A 257 0.73 0.90 12.21
C PHE A 257 0.02 0.72 13.57
N PHE A 258 -1.06 -0.05 13.66
CA PHE A 258 -1.70 -0.31 14.96
C PHE A 258 -0.73 -0.93 15.98
N LYS A 259 0.09 -1.90 15.56
CA LYS A 259 1.15 -2.49 16.41
C LYS A 259 2.15 -1.46 16.92
N THR A 260 2.55 -0.54 16.05
CA THR A 260 3.73 0.31 16.29
C THR A 260 3.37 1.61 17.01
N VAL A 261 2.17 2.13 16.79
CA VAL A 261 1.73 3.45 17.29
C VAL A 261 0.39 3.43 18.03
N GLY A 262 -0.24 2.27 18.15
CA GLY A 262 -1.51 2.08 18.85
C GLY A 262 -2.74 2.16 17.94
N VAL A 263 -3.88 1.73 18.47
CA VAL A 263 -5.17 1.71 17.76
C VAL A 263 -5.84 3.10 17.81
N PRO A 264 -6.33 3.65 16.68
CA PRO A 264 -7.04 4.93 16.65
C PRO A 264 -8.51 4.79 17.07
N ASP A 265 -9.14 5.89 17.47
CA ASP A 265 -10.59 5.95 17.69
C ASP A 265 -11.35 6.00 16.36
N GLU A 266 -10.77 6.67 15.37
CA GLU A 266 -11.33 6.82 14.02
C GLU A 266 -10.26 6.50 12.96
N LEU A 267 -10.62 5.68 11.99
CA LEU A 267 -9.83 5.34 10.81
C LEU A 267 -10.52 5.90 9.57
N HIS A 268 -9.83 6.80 8.88
CA HIS A 268 -10.32 7.47 7.69
C HIS A 268 -9.57 6.95 6.46
N LEU A 269 -10.26 6.22 5.59
CA LEU A 269 -9.72 5.66 4.36
C LEU A 269 -9.92 6.66 3.21
N ASN A 270 -8.83 7.28 2.80
CA ASN A 270 -8.77 8.40 1.86
C ASN A 270 -8.16 7.95 0.53
N PHE A 271 -8.65 6.83 -0.03
CA PHE A 271 -8.18 6.29 -1.32
C PHE A 271 -8.69 7.11 -2.50
N ASP A 272 -8.10 6.88 -3.68
CA ASP A 272 -8.52 7.54 -4.91
C ASP A 272 -9.98 7.19 -5.22
N THR A 273 -10.70 8.10 -5.89
CA THR A 273 -12.11 7.89 -6.23
C THR A 273 -12.31 7.04 -7.50
N ASP A 274 -11.22 6.44 -8.01
CA ASP A 274 -11.25 5.52 -9.14
C ASP A 274 -11.59 4.08 -8.72
N LYS A 275 -11.75 3.18 -9.70
CA LYS A 275 -12.11 1.78 -9.43
C LYS A 275 -11.11 1.07 -8.51
N ALA A 276 -9.82 1.40 -8.59
CA ALA A 276 -8.79 0.73 -7.78
C ALA A 276 -8.83 1.19 -6.32
N GLY A 277 -9.03 2.49 -6.09
CA GLY A 277 -9.20 3.04 -4.74
C GLY A 277 -10.50 2.56 -4.07
N VAL A 278 -11.61 2.51 -4.82
CA VAL A 278 -12.87 1.92 -4.34
C VAL A 278 -12.70 0.44 -4.01
N LYS A 279 -12.02 -0.33 -4.86
CA LYS A 279 -11.72 -1.76 -4.59
C LYS A 279 -10.87 -1.92 -3.33
N ALA A 280 -9.89 -1.05 -3.10
CA ALA A 280 -9.07 -1.08 -1.89
C ALA A 280 -9.90 -0.82 -0.63
N PHE A 281 -10.82 0.14 -0.68
CA PHE A 281 -11.75 0.42 0.40
C PHE A 281 -12.63 -0.80 0.71
N MET A 282 -13.29 -1.36 -0.30
CA MET A 282 -14.17 -2.53 -0.13
C MET A 282 -13.41 -3.75 0.38
N LYS A 283 -12.19 -3.98 -0.12
CA LYS A 283 -11.32 -5.05 0.34
C LYS A 283 -11.02 -4.90 1.83
N PHE A 284 -10.66 -3.69 2.29
CA PHE A 284 -10.41 -3.45 3.71
C PHE A 284 -11.63 -3.74 4.57
N VAL A 285 -12.81 -3.31 4.13
CA VAL A 285 -14.09 -3.50 4.84
C VAL A 285 -14.43 -4.97 5.01
N ILE A 286 -14.25 -5.76 3.95
CA ILE A 286 -14.52 -7.21 3.95
C ILE A 286 -13.48 -7.97 4.78
N ASP A 287 -12.21 -7.59 4.65
CA ASP A 287 -11.07 -8.23 5.30
C ASP A 287 -11.07 -7.97 6.82
N ALA A 288 -11.50 -6.77 7.24
CA ALA A 288 -11.61 -6.34 8.63
C ALA A 288 -12.99 -6.63 9.27
N ASP A 289 -13.91 -7.25 8.53
CA ASP A 289 -15.26 -7.60 8.99
C ASP A 289 -16.04 -6.40 9.58
N ILE A 290 -15.91 -5.23 8.94
CA ILE A 290 -16.49 -3.97 9.44
C ILE A 290 -18.02 -3.93 9.29
N GLY A 291 -18.54 -4.56 8.22
CA GLY A 291 -19.98 -4.55 7.90
C GLY A 291 -20.56 -3.15 7.74
N PHE A 292 -21.90 -3.04 7.84
CA PHE A 292 -22.62 -1.78 7.72
C PHE A 292 -22.54 -0.89 8.97
N GLU A 293 -22.04 -1.41 10.10
CA GLU A 293 -21.89 -0.63 11.33
C GLU A 293 -20.77 0.41 11.26
N SER A 294 -19.95 0.37 10.20
CA SER A 294 -18.85 1.31 9.99
C SER A 294 -17.87 1.34 11.16
N LYS A 295 -17.68 0.19 11.81
CA LYS A 295 -16.76 0.02 12.92
C LYS A 295 -16.33 -1.44 13.04
N PHE A 296 -15.18 -1.66 13.65
CA PHE A 296 -14.71 -2.99 14.03
C PHE A 296 -14.13 -2.97 15.44
N ALA A 297 -14.15 -4.11 16.11
CA ALA A 297 -13.55 -4.26 17.43
C ALA A 297 -12.08 -4.67 17.31
N THR A 298 -11.25 -4.07 18.16
CA THR A 298 -9.90 -4.55 18.48
C THR A 298 -9.88 -5.01 19.93
N ASP A 299 -8.79 -5.64 20.37
CA ASP A 299 -8.59 -6.02 21.77
C ASP A 299 -8.62 -4.81 22.73
N GLU A 300 -8.36 -3.60 22.21
CA GLU A 300 -8.27 -2.37 23.01
C GLU A 300 -9.58 -1.57 23.03
N LYS A 301 -10.23 -1.42 21.86
CA LYS A 301 -11.42 -0.57 21.68
C LYS A 301 -12.15 -0.83 20.37
N GLN A 302 -13.35 -0.25 20.24
CA GLN A 302 -14.03 -0.10 18.95
C GLN A 302 -13.39 1.03 18.14
N VAL A 303 -13.15 0.77 16.85
CA VAL A 303 -12.61 1.73 15.88
C VAL A 303 -13.71 2.06 14.89
N LYS A 304 -14.03 3.35 14.73
CA LYS A 304 -14.95 3.79 13.68
C LYS A 304 -14.21 3.96 12.37
N VAL A 305 -14.86 3.63 11.26
CA VAL A 305 -14.27 3.67 9.93
C VAL A 305 -15.08 4.58 9.03
N TYR A 306 -14.38 5.47 8.34
CA TYR A 306 -14.97 6.46 7.45
C TYR A 306 -14.23 6.51 6.13
N ALA A 307 -14.92 6.99 5.09
CA ALA A 307 -14.31 7.48 3.87
C ALA A 307 -14.46 9.00 3.82
N ASP A 308 -13.40 9.71 3.47
CA ASP A 308 -13.49 11.14 3.18
C ASP A 308 -13.47 11.34 1.65
N ILE A 309 -14.29 12.26 1.14
CA ILE A 309 -14.43 12.55 -0.29
C ILE A 309 -14.43 14.07 -0.53
N PRO A 310 -13.69 14.60 -1.52
CA PRO A 310 -13.83 16.00 -1.97
C PRO A 310 -15.27 16.37 -2.34
N LYS A 311 -15.79 17.49 -1.80
CA LYS A 311 -17.25 17.75 -1.81
C LYS A 311 -17.82 18.32 -3.12
N SER A 312 -17.11 19.25 -3.75
CA SER A 312 -17.64 20.10 -4.84
C SER A 312 -16.92 19.91 -6.18
N VAL A 313 -15.97 18.99 -6.25
CA VAL A 313 -15.18 18.72 -7.46
C VAL A 313 -15.15 17.23 -7.78
N ASP A 314 -15.41 16.88 -9.04
CA ASP A 314 -15.08 15.55 -9.53
C ASP A 314 -13.58 15.51 -9.82
N VAL A 315 -12.88 14.81 -8.93
CA VAL A 315 -11.41 14.67 -8.93
C VAL A 315 -11.07 13.24 -8.63
N LYS A 316 -9.97 12.79 -9.22
CA LYS A 316 -9.45 11.45 -9.02
C LYS A 316 -8.86 11.29 -7.62
N ASP A 317 -8.03 12.24 -7.20
CA ASP A 317 -7.25 12.16 -5.96
C ASP A 317 -7.23 13.50 -5.18
N TRP A 318 -6.61 13.48 -4.00
CA TRP A 318 -6.54 14.65 -3.11
C TRP A 318 -5.61 15.74 -3.60
N ASN A 319 -4.60 15.39 -4.42
CA ASN A 319 -3.74 16.40 -5.03
C ASN A 319 -4.47 17.18 -6.12
N GLU A 320 -5.28 16.51 -6.93
CA GLU A 320 -6.14 17.15 -7.92
C GLU A 320 -7.18 18.04 -7.24
N ALA A 321 -7.76 17.60 -6.10
CA ALA A 321 -8.64 18.44 -5.27
C ALA A 321 -7.95 19.76 -4.87
N LEU A 322 -6.72 19.67 -4.35
CA LEU A 322 -5.91 20.84 -3.98
C LEU A 322 -5.62 21.72 -5.20
N GLN A 323 -5.27 21.13 -6.35
CA GLN A 323 -4.97 21.88 -7.58
C GLN A 323 -6.19 22.64 -8.11
N LYS A 324 -7.40 22.08 -7.95
CA LYS A 324 -8.68 22.73 -8.29
C LYS A 324 -9.18 23.71 -7.23
N GLY A 325 -8.49 23.82 -6.09
CA GLY A 325 -8.87 24.75 -5.02
C GLY A 325 -10.07 24.30 -4.19
N GLU A 326 -10.38 23.00 -4.17
CA GLU A 326 -11.37 22.44 -3.25
C GLU A 326 -10.92 22.68 -1.80
N THR A 327 -11.84 23.10 -0.94
CA THR A 327 -11.55 23.37 0.48
C THR A 327 -12.49 22.69 1.45
N GLU A 328 -13.50 21.97 0.95
CA GLU A 328 -14.40 21.14 1.72
C GLU A 328 -14.29 19.67 1.30
N PHE A 329 -14.58 18.80 2.25
CA PHE A 329 -14.76 17.36 2.01
C PHE A 329 -15.94 16.89 2.86
N THR A 330 -16.49 15.75 2.48
CA THR A 330 -17.54 15.07 3.24
C THR A 330 -16.97 13.78 3.81
N THR A 331 -17.25 13.53 5.08
CA THR A 331 -16.98 12.24 5.73
C THR A 331 -18.22 11.37 5.59
N LEU A 332 -18.04 10.19 5.02
CA LEU A 332 -19.08 9.19 4.78
C LEU A 332 -18.81 7.96 5.64
N ASP A 333 -19.86 7.46 6.29
CA ASP A 333 -19.85 6.11 6.84
C ASP A 333 -19.99 5.05 5.72
N MET A 334 -19.99 3.77 6.08
CA MET A 334 -20.06 2.67 5.10
C MET A 334 -21.31 2.71 4.22
N PRO A 335 -22.55 2.78 4.77
CA PRO A 335 -23.75 2.95 3.96
C PRO A 335 -23.68 4.15 3.01
N GLN A 336 -23.27 5.32 3.52
CA GLN A 336 -23.19 6.53 2.71
C GLN A 336 -22.15 6.44 1.60
N TYR A 337 -20.99 5.82 1.87
CA TYR A 337 -19.95 5.62 0.87
C TYR A 337 -20.40 4.65 -0.23
N ILE A 338 -21.11 3.58 0.11
CA ILE A 338 -21.67 2.65 -0.89
C ILE A 338 -22.62 3.38 -1.84
N GLU A 339 -23.52 4.22 -1.30
CA GLU A 339 -24.43 5.02 -2.14
C GLU A 339 -23.69 6.05 -2.99
N TYR A 340 -22.63 6.68 -2.45
CA TYR A 340 -21.75 7.54 -3.25
C TYR A 340 -21.10 6.77 -4.42
N VAL A 341 -20.55 5.58 -4.16
CA VAL A 341 -19.89 4.76 -5.19
C VAL A 341 -20.88 4.34 -6.27
N LYS A 342 -22.10 3.91 -5.89
CA LYS A 342 -23.17 3.60 -6.84
C LYS A 342 -23.54 4.79 -7.70
N GLY A 343 -23.69 5.97 -7.09
CA GLY A 343 -23.98 7.21 -7.82
C GLY A 343 -22.86 7.61 -8.80
N LYS A 344 -21.59 7.37 -8.44
CA LYS A 344 -20.43 7.76 -9.25
C LYS A 344 -20.05 6.75 -10.33
N LEU A 345 -20.09 5.45 -10.03
CA LEU A 345 -19.61 4.38 -10.92
C LEU A 345 -20.74 3.53 -11.53
N GLY A 346 -21.98 3.66 -11.03
CA GLY A 346 -23.11 2.82 -11.39
C GLY A 346 -23.21 1.55 -10.55
N ASP A 347 -24.44 1.07 -10.35
CA ASP A 347 -24.75 -0.08 -9.48
C ASP A 347 -24.00 -1.37 -9.88
N ASN A 348 -23.96 -1.69 -11.18
CA ASN A 348 -23.31 -2.90 -11.68
C ASN A 348 -21.81 -2.89 -11.39
N VAL A 349 -21.14 -1.74 -11.60
CA VAL A 349 -19.70 -1.60 -11.35
C VAL A 349 -19.39 -1.69 -9.86
N ALA A 350 -20.23 -1.07 -9.01
CA ALA A 350 -20.09 -1.16 -7.57
C ALA A 350 -20.23 -2.62 -7.08
N LEU A 351 -21.19 -3.36 -7.64
CA LEU A 351 -21.43 -4.77 -7.33
C LEU A 351 -20.26 -5.67 -7.78
N ASP A 352 -19.73 -5.45 -8.98
CA ASP A 352 -18.56 -6.18 -9.50
C ASP A 352 -17.35 -5.99 -8.58
N ILE A 353 -17.06 -4.75 -8.19
CA ILE A 353 -15.94 -4.44 -7.28
C ILE A 353 -16.12 -5.13 -5.93
N ALA A 354 -17.33 -5.09 -5.35
CA ALA A 354 -17.61 -5.74 -4.08
C ALA A 354 -17.46 -7.27 -4.18
N THR A 355 -17.91 -7.87 -5.29
CA THR A 355 -17.80 -9.30 -5.56
C THR A 355 -16.35 -9.73 -5.71
N GLU A 356 -15.55 -8.98 -6.47
CA GLU A 356 -14.11 -9.23 -6.60
C GLU A 356 -13.40 -9.13 -5.24
N ALA A 357 -13.70 -8.09 -4.47
CA ALA A 357 -13.11 -7.91 -3.15
C ALA A 357 -13.47 -9.06 -2.19
N ALA A 358 -14.69 -9.60 -2.27
CA ALA A 358 -15.13 -10.76 -1.50
C ALA A 358 -14.42 -12.06 -1.92
N HIS A 359 -14.19 -12.27 -3.21
CA HIS A 359 -13.45 -13.44 -3.71
C HIS A 359 -11.98 -13.42 -3.29
N GLU A 360 -11.37 -12.24 -3.18
CA GLU A 360 -9.99 -12.08 -2.73
C GLU A 360 -9.83 -11.95 -1.20
N LYS A 361 -10.88 -12.28 -0.42
CA LYS A 361 -10.90 -12.09 1.04
C LYS A 361 -9.69 -12.74 1.70
N LYS A 362 -8.93 -11.93 2.43
CA LYS A 362 -7.90 -12.38 3.36
C LYS A 362 -8.40 -12.13 4.77
N LYS A 363 -8.29 -13.12 5.67
CA LYS A 363 -8.60 -12.87 7.09
C LYS A 363 -7.51 -11.97 7.66
N PHE A 364 -7.85 -10.71 7.93
CA PHE A 364 -7.00 -9.84 8.74
C PHE A 364 -7.32 -10.07 10.22
N ASP A 365 -6.34 -10.55 10.97
CA ASP A 365 -6.50 -10.80 12.40
C ASP A 365 -6.26 -9.50 13.18
N PHE A 366 -7.30 -8.64 13.26
CA PHE A 366 -7.25 -7.43 14.09
C PHE A 366 -7.37 -7.69 15.60
N VAL A 367 -7.68 -8.94 15.98
CA VAL A 367 -7.87 -9.45 17.35
C VAL A 367 -6.54 -9.91 17.98
N LYS A 368 -5.40 -9.64 17.33
CA LYS A 368 -4.07 -9.97 17.86
C LYS A 368 -3.13 -8.78 17.89
N TYR A 369 -3.66 -7.56 18.02
CA TYR A 369 -2.86 -6.35 18.10
C TYR A 369 -2.79 -5.78 19.53
N PRO A 370 -2.12 -6.44 20.51
CA PRO A 370 -1.89 -5.86 21.83
C PRO A 370 -0.58 -5.05 21.90
N LYS A 371 -0.61 -3.98 22.70
CA LYS A 371 0.50 -3.12 23.19
C LYS A 371 1.89 -3.77 23.17
N GLU A 372 2.80 -3.21 22.37
CA GLU A 372 4.08 -2.84 22.98
C GLU A 372 3.79 -1.67 23.93
N LYS A 373 4.02 -1.84 25.24
CA LYS A 373 4.05 -0.70 26.19
C LYS A 373 5.27 0.16 25.84
N ASN A 374 5.15 0.95 24.79
CA ASN A 374 6.19 1.83 24.32
C ASN A 374 5.66 3.26 24.41
N ASN A 375 6.05 3.91 25.50
CA ASN A 375 5.90 5.34 25.76
C ASN A 375 6.84 6.13 24.82
N VAL A 376 6.79 5.84 23.52
CA VAL A 376 7.81 6.25 22.56
C VAL A 376 7.25 7.40 21.72
N GLN A 377 7.91 8.55 21.88
CA GLN A 377 7.72 9.73 21.04
C GLN A 377 7.70 9.32 19.56
N SER A 378 6.65 9.71 18.83
CA SER A 378 6.73 9.84 17.38
C SER A 378 7.31 11.23 17.09
N PRO A 379 8.58 11.38 16.65
CA PRO A 379 9.17 12.69 16.42
C PRO A 379 8.76 13.33 15.09
N ASN A 380 7.92 12.68 14.28
CA ASN A 380 7.45 13.16 12.97
C ASN A 380 6.33 14.23 13.09
N VAL A 381 6.49 15.18 14.02
CA VAL A 381 5.48 16.20 14.32
C VAL A 381 5.75 17.47 13.52
N ILE A 382 4.88 17.78 12.55
CA ILE A 382 5.05 18.92 11.62
C ILE A 382 4.92 20.29 12.32
N ASN A 383 4.39 20.36 13.56
CA ASN A 383 4.10 21.62 14.28
C ASN A 383 4.89 21.90 15.56
N LYS A 384 6.01 21.21 15.84
CA LYS A 384 6.85 21.60 16.99
C LYS A 384 7.58 22.91 16.66
N ARG A 385 7.18 24.04 17.29
CA ARG A 385 8.03 25.24 17.35
C ARG A 385 9.35 24.80 17.98
N LYS A 386 10.49 25.04 17.31
CA LYS A 386 11.78 25.08 18.01
C LYS A 386 11.62 26.17 19.06
N SER A 387 11.53 25.81 20.33
CA SER A 387 11.80 26.76 21.40
C SER A 387 13.21 27.28 21.13
N LYS A 388 13.32 28.58 20.85
CA LYS A 388 14.62 29.27 20.88
C LYS A 388 15.18 29.04 22.28
N GLU A 389 16.24 28.24 22.39
CA GLU A 389 17.12 28.31 23.54
C GLU A 389 17.67 29.75 23.58
N ARG A 390 17.49 30.38 24.74
CA ARG A 390 18.10 31.66 25.10
C ARG A 390 19.45 31.37 25.74
#